data_AF-A0A8T0E1E6-F1
#
_entry.id   AF-A0A8T0E1E6-F1
#
_cell.length_a   1.000
_cell.length_b   1.000
_cell.length_c   1.000
_cell.angle_alpha   90.00
_cell.angle_beta   90.00
_cell.angle_gamma   90.00
#
_symmetry.space_group_name_H-M   'P 1'
#
loop_
_entity.id
_entity.type
_entity.pdbx_description
1 polymer ?
#
loop_
_entity_poly.entity_id
_entity_poly.type
_entity_poly.pdbx_seq_one_letter_code
_entity_poly.pdbx_strand_id
1 'polypeptide(L)'
;MSSVCVKVVGSINSMRLVTRALLLLTAASLAFLLLIGHCGLRLDEDPSLSSDLQSMSPDSYYLDLLHRREEEHRAEIKSLKEEIANLKKKVSDLQKPFVDPVSVPIVEPPSRSSSENQRPVECSDYLRKQVNSAEIRHGVQLNNEYEVVPFSHFTFGRVYPVALGLGKRVVEKPIGYKRKDLLEVFVRALDVLNRDKKGKQRYTVDDFAEGLFRNEPTTGTQYELYFKEKNVSRAYHRIVLIRPFGPVQTLINEKVKTSKELINVILPLSGRIDAFRTFMDRFSKVAIKHDRKVFLTVVYFGDEGLHDVRVILTKVSRETKFRNLKLLTLNETFSRGKGLQVGVQHWSKGDVLMFLCDVDIVFTNRFLERCRLNASPGKKVYYPIVFSLYNPSLVYSLQGKETPSEAEQLTISRDSGFWRDFGYGMTCQYRSDFMNLKGFDEDIIGWGGEDVMLYRKYVRSNLIVVRATDPGIFHNWHEKLCDPDLSVDQYRACLRSRALGEASHAQLGLLAFGDELRNHQKNLASIRSSTASGGVVNVIEKPHEGRTET
;
A
#
# COMPACT_ATOMS: atom_id res chain seq x y z
N MET A 1 -51.52 24.55 42.30
CA MET A 1 -50.13 24.83 42.74
C MET A 1 -49.19 23.62 42.65
N SER A 2 -49.65 22.36 42.69
CA SER A 2 -48.76 21.17 42.78
C SER A 2 -47.80 20.92 41.60
N SER A 3 -48.09 21.39 40.37
CA SER A 3 -47.22 21.15 39.20
C SER A 3 -45.90 21.93 39.24
N VAL A 4 -45.88 23.12 39.86
CA VAL A 4 -44.67 23.96 39.96
C VAL A 4 -43.68 23.38 40.99
N CYS A 5 -44.17 22.82 42.09
CA CYS A 5 -43.33 22.29 43.16
C CYS A 5 -42.48 21.08 42.70
N VAL A 6 -43.03 20.22 41.84
CA VAL A 6 -42.32 19.03 41.32
C VAL A 6 -41.13 19.41 40.42
N LYS A 7 -41.25 20.46 39.60
CA LYS A 7 -40.14 20.93 38.73
C LYS A 7 -38.98 21.53 39.53
N VAL A 8 -39.25 22.22 40.64
CA VAL A 8 -38.21 22.81 41.51
C VAL A 8 -37.39 21.71 42.21
N VAL A 9 -38.05 20.66 42.74
CA VAL A 9 -37.37 19.55 43.42
C VAL A 9 -36.46 18.76 42.46
N GLY A 10 -36.89 18.54 41.21
CA GLY A 10 -36.07 17.89 40.19
C GLY A 10 -34.79 18.66 39.84
N SER A 11 -34.88 19.99 39.74
CA SER A 11 -33.72 20.85 39.45
C SER A 11 -32.68 20.84 40.58
N ILE A 12 -33.12 20.90 41.84
CA ILE A 12 -32.25 20.84 43.03
C ILE A 12 -31.48 19.52 43.10
N ASN A 13 -32.12 18.39 42.78
CA ASN A 13 -31.47 17.08 42.77
C ASN A 13 -30.46 16.95 41.61
N SER A 14 -30.74 17.52 40.43
CA SER A 14 -29.81 17.56 39.31
C SER A 14 -28.55 18.38 39.64
N MET A 15 -28.70 19.58 40.22
CA MET A 15 -27.57 20.40 40.69
C MET A 15 -26.71 19.63 41.71
N ARG A 16 -27.32 18.99 42.70
CA ARG A 16 -26.59 18.19 43.71
C ARG A 16 -25.82 17.01 43.10
N LEU A 17 -26.33 16.39 42.03
CA LEU A 17 -25.63 15.33 41.31
C LEU A 17 -24.39 15.89 40.59
N VAL A 18 -24.53 17.03 39.91
CA VAL A 18 -23.42 17.71 39.21
C VAL A 18 -22.35 18.16 40.20
N THR A 19 -22.71 18.74 41.35
CA THR A 19 -21.73 19.14 42.39
C THR A 19 -20.96 17.92 42.92
N ARG A 20 -21.64 16.78 43.15
CA ARG A 20 -20.99 15.53 43.58
C ARG A 20 -20.04 14.97 42.51
N ALA A 21 -20.42 15.02 41.23
CA ALA A 21 -19.54 14.59 40.14
C ALA A 21 -18.29 15.50 40.03
N LEU A 22 -18.44 16.81 40.20
CA LEU A 22 -17.31 17.75 40.19
C LEU A 22 -16.35 17.55 41.37
N LEU A 23 -16.89 17.27 42.57
CA LEU A 23 -16.11 16.92 43.76
C LEU A 23 -15.35 15.59 43.60
N LEU A 24 -15.95 14.60 42.95
CA LEU A 24 -15.28 13.32 42.65
C LEU A 24 -14.16 13.50 41.62
N LEU A 25 -14.37 14.28 40.56
CA LEU A 25 -13.35 14.57 39.55
C LEU A 25 -12.15 15.35 40.13
N THR A 26 -12.42 16.34 40.98
CA THR A 26 -11.34 17.12 41.65
C THR A 26 -10.59 16.27 42.68
N ALA A 27 -11.28 15.42 43.46
CA ALA A 27 -10.64 14.47 44.36
C ALA A 27 -9.78 13.43 43.61
N ALA A 28 -10.27 12.90 42.47
CA ALA A 28 -9.51 11.97 41.63
C ALA A 28 -8.26 12.63 41.01
N SER A 29 -8.36 13.90 40.59
CA SER A 29 -7.21 14.67 40.09
C SER A 29 -6.16 14.92 41.18
N LEU A 30 -6.57 15.28 42.40
CA LEU A 30 -5.68 15.41 43.55
C LEU A 30 -5.02 14.08 43.93
N ALA A 31 -5.77 12.97 43.92
CA ALA A 31 -5.20 11.64 44.16
C ALA A 31 -4.18 11.24 43.08
N PHE A 32 -4.43 11.59 41.81
CA PHE A 32 -3.49 11.35 40.71
C PHE A 32 -2.21 12.20 40.84
N LEU A 33 -2.32 13.46 41.25
CA LEU A 33 -1.16 14.31 41.54
C LEU A 33 -0.36 13.81 42.75
N LEU A 34 -1.03 13.33 43.81
CA LEU A 34 -0.36 12.69 44.95
C LEU A 34 0.31 11.36 44.56
N LEU A 35 -0.29 10.58 43.67
CA LEU A 35 0.33 9.38 43.10
C LEU A 35 1.55 9.70 42.24
N ILE A 36 1.54 10.79 41.46
CA ILE A 36 2.73 11.26 40.73
C ILE A 36 3.79 11.80 41.71
N GLY A 37 3.39 12.43 42.82
CA GLY A 37 4.31 12.86 43.87
C GLY A 37 4.96 11.71 44.65
N HIS A 38 4.22 10.63 44.93
CA HIS A 38 4.72 9.46 45.66
C HIS A 38 5.41 8.40 44.78
N CYS A 39 4.98 8.25 43.52
CA CYS A 39 5.60 7.38 42.52
C CYS A 39 6.46 8.17 41.52
N GLY A 40 6.92 9.36 41.93
CA GLY A 40 7.83 10.19 41.14
C GLY A 40 9.09 9.40 40.78
N LEU A 41 9.52 9.56 39.52
CA LEU A 41 10.68 8.88 38.94
C LEU A 41 11.92 9.02 39.83
N ARG A 42 12.26 7.95 40.55
CA ARG A 42 13.63 7.71 41.01
C ARG A 42 14.50 7.50 39.77
N LEU A 43 15.14 8.58 39.32
CA LEU A 43 16.47 8.48 38.74
C LEU A 43 17.43 8.41 39.92
N ASP A 44 18.22 7.35 39.99
CA ASP A 44 19.10 7.10 41.12
C ASP A 44 20.28 8.09 41.14
N GLU A 45 20.25 9.02 42.08
CA GLU A 45 21.47 9.57 42.69
C GLU A 45 21.71 8.81 43.99
N ASP A 46 22.61 7.81 43.95
CA ASP A 46 23.05 7.08 45.14
C ASP A 46 23.92 7.99 46.04
N PRO A 47 23.53 8.27 47.31
CA PRO A 47 24.31 9.15 48.19
C PRO A 47 25.55 8.48 48.83
N SER A 48 25.85 7.24 48.46
CA SER A 48 26.71 6.30 49.19
C SER A 48 28.15 6.21 48.67
N LEU A 49 28.78 7.35 48.34
CA LEU A 49 30.26 7.41 48.22
C LEU A 49 30.88 8.72 48.70
N SER A 50 30.27 9.35 49.70
CA SER A 50 30.78 10.54 50.38
C SER A 50 31.79 10.23 51.51
N SER A 51 32.82 9.40 51.24
CA SER A 51 33.90 9.17 52.22
C SER A 51 35.15 8.44 51.67
N ASP A 52 35.77 8.92 50.58
CA ASP A 52 37.22 8.64 50.30
C ASP A 52 37.79 9.55 49.19
N LEU A 53 37.48 10.86 49.23
CA LEU A 53 37.99 11.82 48.25
C LEU A 53 39.10 12.72 48.80
N GLN A 54 40.27 12.14 49.05
CA GLN A 54 41.54 12.87 49.18
C GLN A 54 42.70 12.04 48.59
N SER A 55 43.44 12.64 47.65
CA SER A 55 44.70 12.16 47.04
C SER A 55 44.69 11.24 45.79
N MET A 56 43.87 11.51 44.76
CA MET A 56 44.21 11.14 43.36
C MET A 56 43.92 12.26 42.37
N SER A 57 44.69 12.34 41.28
CA SER A 57 44.45 13.30 40.19
C SER A 57 43.28 12.84 39.29
N PRO A 58 42.55 13.78 38.64
CA PRO A 58 41.43 13.44 37.76
C PRO A 58 41.79 12.45 36.65
N ASP A 59 42.99 12.57 36.07
CA ASP A 59 43.48 11.69 35.01
C ASP A 59 43.67 10.24 35.50
N SER A 60 44.09 10.04 36.76
CA SER A 60 44.29 8.70 37.31
C SER A 60 42.98 7.96 37.59
N TYR A 61 41.93 8.69 37.99
CA TYR A 61 40.60 8.12 38.18
C TYR A 61 39.97 7.70 36.84
N TYR A 62 40.15 8.51 35.80
CA TYR A 62 39.70 8.17 34.44
C TYR A 62 40.45 6.94 33.89
N LEU A 63 41.74 6.81 34.18
CA LEU A 63 42.54 5.65 33.77
C LEU A 63 42.07 4.34 34.45
N ASP A 64 41.76 4.37 35.75
CA ASP A 64 41.25 3.19 36.49
C ASP A 64 39.87 2.75 35.98
N LEU A 65 38.98 3.70 35.68
CA LEU A 65 37.68 3.43 35.06
C LEU A 65 37.81 2.77 33.67
N LEU A 66 38.78 3.21 32.86
CA LEU A 66 39.06 2.56 31.57
C LEU A 66 39.63 1.15 31.75
N HIS A 67 40.54 0.96 32.71
CA HIS A 67 41.15 -0.35 32.98
C HIS A 67 40.11 -1.37 33.46
N ARG A 68 39.24 -1.00 34.41
CA ARG A 68 38.12 -1.85 34.86
C ARG A 68 37.19 -2.23 33.72
N ARG A 69 36.88 -1.28 32.83
CA ARG A 69 36.00 -1.56 31.67
C ARG A 69 36.68 -2.47 30.63
N GLU A 70 37.98 -2.36 30.43
CA GLU A 70 38.74 -3.34 29.63
C GLU A 70 38.76 -4.74 30.27
N GLU A 71 38.86 -4.84 31.60
CA GLU A 71 38.81 -6.12 32.32
C GLU A 71 37.43 -6.79 32.22
N GLU A 72 36.34 -6.02 32.38
CA GLU A 72 34.97 -6.48 32.17
C GLU A 72 34.76 -7.02 30.75
N HIS A 73 35.13 -6.24 29.72
CA HIS A 73 35.03 -6.68 28.33
C HIS A 73 35.94 -7.90 28.04
N ARG A 74 37.10 -8.00 28.68
CA ARG A 74 38.00 -9.16 28.53
C ARG A 74 37.42 -10.42 29.18
N ALA A 75 36.73 -10.29 30.31
CA ALA A 75 36.01 -11.38 30.96
C ALA A 75 34.79 -11.84 30.13
N GLU A 76 34.01 -10.91 29.59
CA GLU A 76 32.88 -11.17 28.70
C GLU A 76 33.33 -11.90 27.41
N ILE A 77 34.40 -11.41 26.76
CA ILE A 77 35.01 -12.08 25.59
C ILE A 77 35.51 -13.49 25.92
N LYS A 78 36.02 -13.73 27.14
CA LYS A 78 36.44 -15.06 27.58
C LYS A 78 35.24 -16.00 27.73
N SER A 79 34.19 -15.55 28.41
CA SER A 79 32.94 -16.31 28.59
C SER A 79 32.31 -16.70 27.25
N LEU A 80 32.16 -15.74 26.34
CA LEU A 80 31.63 -15.97 24.99
C LEU A 80 32.50 -16.94 24.16
N LYS A 81 33.83 -16.91 24.31
CA LYS A 81 34.73 -17.87 23.65
C LYS A 81 34.53 -19.30 24.18
N GLU A 82 34.35 -19.47 25.49
CA GLU A 82 34.08 -20.76 26.10
C GLU A 82 32.70 -21.32 25.67
N GLU A 83 31.68 -20.46 25.59
CA GLU A 83 30.36 -20.84 25.08
C GLU A 83 30.41 -21.25 23.59
N ILE A 84 31.11 -20.49 22.73
CA ILE A 84 31.31 -20.83 21.32
C ILE A 84 32.07 -22.16 21.18
N ALA A 85 33.06 -22.45 22.04
CA ALA A 85 33.78 -23.72 22.02
C ALA A 85 32.85 -24.89 22.40
N ASN A 86 32.02 -24.73 23.43
CA ASN A 86 31.05 -25.73 23.87
C ASN A 86 29.97 -25.99 22.80
N LEU A 87 29.46 -24.95 22.14
CA LEU A 87 28.51 -25.07 21.03
C LEU A 87 29.14 -25.75 19.80
N LYS A 88 30.39 -25.41 19.43
CA LYS A 88 31.12 -26.11 18.36
C LYS A 88 31.31 -27.59 18.66
N LYS A 89 31.60 -27.95 19.91
CA LYS A 89 31.70 -29.36 20.34
C LYS A 89 30.37 -30.09 20.15
N LYS A 90 29.25 -29.53 20.63
CA LYS A 90 27.90 -30.09 20.43
C LYS A 90 27.53 -30.24 18.94
N VAL A 91 27.91 -29.30 18.08
CA VAL A 91 27.68 -29.40 16.62
C VAL A 91 28.53 -30.50 15.99
N SER A 92 29.80 -30.66 16.41
CA SER A 92 30.67 -31.74 15.95
C SER A 92 30.18 -33.12 16.38
N ASP A 93 29.64 -33.25 17.60
CA ASP A 93 29.08 -34.51 18.11
C ASP A 93 27.80 -34.91 17.35
N LEU A 94 27.06 -33.95 16.79
CA LEU A 94 25.88 -34.16 15.94
C LEU A 94 26.19 -34.44 14.46
N GLN A 95 27.45 -34.40 14.03
CA GLN A 95 27.85 -34.52 12.62
C GLN A 95 28.46 -35.88 12.22
N LYS A 96 28.39 -36.92 13.07
CA LYS A 96 28.80 -38.27 12.67
C LYS A 96 27.74 -38.93 11.76
N PRO A 97 28.15 -39.58 10.65
CA PRO A 97 27.22 -40.00 9.61
C PRO A 97 26.53 -41.34 9.92
N PHE A 98 25.24 -41.43 9.57
CA PHE A 98 24.52 -42.69 9.39
C PHE A 98 24.01 -42.75 7.94
N VAL A 99 24.03 -43.93 7.34
CA VAL A 99 23.76 -44.13 5.90
C VAL A 99 22.28 -44.46 5.65
N ASP A 100 21.77 -43.97 4.51
CA ASP A 100 20.41 -44.13 3.94
C ASP A 100 19.96 -45.60 3.73
N PRO A 101 18.70 -45.91 3.28
CA PRO A 101 17.55 -45.03 2.98
C PRO A 101 16.19 -45.47 3.61
N VAL A 102 15.14 -44.66 3.37
CA VAL A 102 13.72 -45.00 3.06
C VAL A 102 12.71 -44.13 3.82
N SER A 103 11.79 -43.53 3.05
CA SER A 103 10.57 -42.78 3.42
C SER A 103 10.68 -41.62 4.41
N VAL A 104 10.00 -40.50 4.10
CA VAL A 104 9.94 -39.30 4.94
C VAL A 104 8.60 -39.23 5.69
N PRO A 105 8.52 -39.65 6.95
CA PRO A 105 7.51 -39.17 7.89
C PRO A 105 7.95 -37.83 8.50
N ILE A 106 6.97 -37.14 9.09
CA ILE A 106 7.14 -35.87 9.81
C ILE A 106 8.03 -36.11 11.03
N VAL A 107 9.14 -35.37 11.16
CA VAL A 107 10.08 -35.53 12.28
C VAL A 107 9.58 -34.78 13.51
N GLU A 108 9.15 -35.52 14.52
CA GLU A 108 9.00 -35.05 15.90
C GLU A 108 10.39 -34.89 16.57
N PRO A 109 10.58 -33.96 17.52
CA PRO A 109 11.84 -33.80 18.24
C PRO A 109 12.09 -34.97 19.22
N PRO A 110 13.36 -35.33 19.49
CA PRO A 110 13.69 -36.53 20.26
C PRO A 110 13.29 -36.43 21.73
N SER A 111 12.75 -37.52 22.26
CA SER A 111 12.36 -37.68 23.66
C SER A 111 13.58 -37.69 24.60
N ARG A 112 13.80 -36.58 25.31
CA ARG A 112 14.61 -36.57 26.54
C ARG A 112 13.70 -36.68 27.76
N SER A 113 13.96 -37.71 28.56
CA SER A 113 13.25 -38.00 29.79
C SER A 113 13.73 -37.14 30.96
N SER A 114 13.05 -36.01 31.20
CA SER A 114 12.76 -35.48 32.55
C SER A 114 11.96 -34.16 32.49
N SER A 115 10.67 -34.26 32.81
CA SER A 115 9.88 -33.24 33.54
C SER A 115 9.82 -31.75 33.11
N GLU A 116 9.99 -31.36 31.84
CA GLU A 116 9.67 -29.98 31.36
C GLU A 116 8.82 -29.89 30.07
N ASN A 117 8.36 -31.01 29.52
CA ASN A 117 8.13 -31.14 28.07
C ASN A 117 6.73 -30.76 27.51
N GLN A 118 5.88 -30.01 28.22
CA GLN A 118 4.54 -29.63 27.70
C GLN A 118 4.55 -28.41 26.76
N ARG A 119 5.48 -27.46 26.95
CA ARG A 119 5.53 -26.19 26.19
C ARG A 119 5.86 -26.30 24.68
N PRO A 120 6.75 -27.22 24.21
CA PRO A 120 7.12 -27.27 22.79
C PRO A 120 5.97 -27.67 21.86
N VAL A 121 5.12 -28.60 22.30
CA VAL A 121 4.01 -29.14 21.51
C VAL A 121 2.95 -28.07 21.29
N GLU A 122 2.52 -27.41 22.37
CA GLU A 122 1.52 -26.33 22.36
C GLU A 122 1.91 -25.17 21.44
N CYS A 123 3.18 -24.76 21.43
CA CYS A 123 3.70 -23.76 20.51
C CYS A 123 3.62 -24.23 19.04
N SER A 124 3.99 -25.48 18.76
CA SER A 124 3.93 -26.04 17.40
C SER A 124 2.50 -26.15 16.86
N ASP A 125 1.54 -26.47 17.73
CA ASP A 125 0.12 -26.58 17.40
C ASP A 125 -0.52 -25.20 17.22
N TYR A 126 -0.14 -24.20 18.04
CA TYR A 126 -0.51 -22.79 17.83
C TYR A 126 -0.05 -22.29 16.46
N LEU A 127 1.21 -22.51 16.10
CA LEU A 127 1.75 -22.13 14.79
C LEU A 127 0.99 -22.81 13.65
N ARG A 128 0.67 -24.11 13.79
CA ARG A 128 -0.11 -24.86 12.80
C ARG A 128 -1.54 -24.33 12.67
N LYS A 129 -2.19 -24.00 13.79
CA LYS A 129 -3.52 -23.39 13.83
C LYS A 129 -3.53 -22.05 13.10
N GLN A 130 -2.55 -21.18 13.39
CA GLN A 130 -2.43 -19.86 12.76
C GLN A 130 -2.21 -19.94 11.25
N VAL A 131 -1.35 -20.86 10.80
CA VAL A 131 -1.13 -21.15 9.38
C VAL A 131 -2.40 -21.63 8.68
N ASN A 132 -3.22 -22.45 9.36
CA ASN A 132 -4.46 -22.99 8.81
C ASN A 132 -5.60 -21.95 8.77
N SER A 133 -5.62 -20.98 9.70
CA SER A 133 -6.58 -19.87 9.69
C SER A 133 -6.20 -18.70 8.78
N ALA A 134 -4.95 -18.64 8.31
CA ALA A 134 -4.48 -17.58 7.42
C ALA A 134 -5.11 -17.70 6.02
N GLU A 135 -5.63 -16.59 5.49
CA GLU A 135 -6.25 -16.48 4.17
C GLU A 135 -5.20 -16.53 3.05
N ILE A 136 -4.63 -17.73 2.83
CA ILE A 136 -3.51 -17.97 1.90
C ILE A 136 -3.84 -19.08 0.90
N ARG A 137 -4.52 -20.15 1.35
CA ARG A 137 -4.89 -21.28 0.48
C ARG A 137 -6.27 -21.12 -0.12
N HIS A 138 -7.20 -20.54 0.63
CA HIS A 138 -8.61 -20.32 0.28
C HIS A 138 -9.00 -18.91 0.75
N GLY A 139 -10.00 -18.29 0.09
CA GLY A 139 -10.55 -17.01 0.54
C GLY A 139 -11.45 -17.17 1.76
N VAL A 140 -11.59 -16.10 2.55
CA VAL A 140 -12.53 -16.04 3.67
C VAL A 140 -13.70 -15.16 3.26
N GLN A 141 -14.94 -15.60 3.52
CA GLN A 141 -16.10 -14.74 3.33
C GLN A 141 -16.10 -13.66 4.41
N LEU A 142 -16.05 -12.40 4.00
CA LEU A 142 -16.08 -11.23 4.88
C LEU A 142 -17.37 -10.44 4.65
N ASN A 143 -17.85 -9.73 5.68
CA ASN A 143 -19.16 -9.07 5.65
C ASN A 143 -19.18 -7.88 4.68
N ASN A 144 -18.07 -7.15 4.58
CA ASN A 144 -17.95 -5.91 3.82
C ASN A 144 -16.48 -5.53 3.56
N GLU A 145 -16.28 -4.48 2.77
CA GLU A 145 -14.98 -3.95 2.34
C GLU A 145 -14.03 -3.53 3.47
N TYR A 146 -14.54 -3.17 4.66
CA TYR A 146 -13.74 -2.68 5.78
C TYR A 146 -13.03 -3.79 6.56
N GLU A 147 -13.43 -5.05 6.37
CA GLU A 147 -12.78 -6.23 6.97
C GLU A 147 -11.57 -6.72 6.14
N VAL A 148 -11.45 -6.28 4.88
CA VAL A 148 -10.34 -6.70 4.01
C VAL A 148 -9.05 -5.99 4.42
N VAL A 149 -8.06 -6.76 4.87
CA VAL A 149 -6.70 -6.25 5.14
C VAL A 149 -5.89 -6.22 3.83
N PRO A 150 -5.55 -5.03 3.28
CA PRO A 150 -4.89 -4.92 1.99
C PRO A 150 -3.37 -5.11 2.11
N PHE A 151 -2.76 -5.58 1.02
CA PHE A 151 -1.31 -5.74 0.90
C PHE A 151 -0.62 -4.41 0.55
N SER A 152 0.52 -4.17 1.19
CA SER A 152 1.50 -3.17 0.77
C SER A 152 2.48 -3.81 -0.22
N HIS A 153 2.76 -3.13 -1.33
CA HIS A 153 3.73 -3.61 -2.32
C HIS A 153 5.15 -3.27 -1.89
N PHE A 154 6.11 -4.13 -2.22
CA PHE A 154 7.52 -3.81 -2.04
C PHE A 154 8.42 -4.33 -3.15
N THR A 155 9.56 -3.66 -3.23
CA THR A 155 10.77 -4.06 -3.95
C THR A 155 11.92 -4.04 -2.94
N PHE A 156 13.10 -4.55 -3.31
CA PHE A 156 14.25 -4.60 -2.40
C PHE A 156 14.61 -3.24 -1.77
N GLY A 157 14.41 -2.13 -2.51
CA GLY A 157 14.75 -0.77 -2.06
C GLY A 157 13.58 0.16 -1.72
N ARG A 158 12.32 -0.25 -1.92
CA ARG A 158 11.13 0.60 -1.71
C ARG A 158 9.93 -0.20 -1.23
N VAL A 159 9.18 0.38 -0.30
CA VAL A 159 7.86 -0.07 0.17
C VAL A 159 6.83 0.98 -0.23
N TYR A 160 5.68 0.53 -0.72
CA TYR A 160 4.50 1.34 -1.03
C TYR A 160 3.42 0.95 0.00
N PRO A 161 3.32 1.67 1.13
CA PRO A 161 2.38 1.32 2.18
C PRO A 161 0.95 1.73 1.82
N VAL A 162 -0.03 0.92 2.19
CA VAL A 162 -1.45 1.34 2.19
C VAL A 162 -1.69 2.30 3.37
N ALA A 163 -1.38 1.86 4.59
CA ALA A 163 -1.48 2.68 5.79
C ALA A 163 -0.28 3.64 5.91
N LEU A 164 -0.49 4.91 5.57
CA LEU A 164 0.61 5.89 5.41
C LEU A 164 1.21 6.42 6.74
N GLY A 165 0.57 6.13 7.88
CA GLY A 165 0.94 6.62 9.20
C GLY A 165 0.95 8.15 9.32
N LEU A 166 1.56 8.67 10.39
CA LEU A 166 1.67 10.12 10.64
C LEU A 166 2.46 10.86 9.53
N GLY A 167 3.48 10.22 8.97
CA GLY A 167 4.35 10.81 7.93
C GLY A 167 3.71 10.93 6.54
N LYS A 168 2.52 10.33 6.33
CA LYS A 168 1.79 10.30 5.05
C LYS A 168 2.66 9.92 3.82
N ARG A 169 3.64 9.03 4.01
CA ARG A 169 4.59 8.64 2.95
C ARG A 169 4.01 7.57 2.04
N VAL A 170 3.62 7.96 0.83
CA VAL A 170 3.12 7.05 -0.22
C VAL A 170 4.18 6.08 -0.78
N VAL A 171 5.46 6.40 -0.59
CA VAL A 171 6.59 5.50 -0.86
C VAL A 171 7.69 5.78 0.15
N GLU A 172 8.36 4.73 0.65
CA GLU A 172 9.48 4.86 1.58
C GLU A 172 10.55 3.80 1.34
N LYS A 173 11.80 4.09 1.73
CA LYS A 173 12.84 3.07 1.83
C LYS A 173 12.58 2.24 3.10
N PRO A 174 12.69 0.91 3.08
CA PRO A 174 12.59 0.11 4.30
C PRO A 174 13.75 0.46 5.24
N ILE A 175 13.42 0.86 6.48
CA ILE A 175 14.36 1.23 7.55
C ILE A 175 13.97 0.55 8.88
N GLY A 176 14.89 0.53 9.84
CA GLY A 176 14.66 -0.01 11.19
C GLY A 176 14.12 -1.45 11.16
N TYR A 177 13.11 -1.70 12.00
CA TYR A 177 12.47 -3.03 12.11
C TYR A 177 11.93 -3.55 10.77
N LYS A 178 11.32 -2.69 9.94
CA LYS A 178 10.75 -3.07 8.64
C LYS A 178 11.84 -3.55 7.67
N ARG A 179 13.05 -2.97 7.74
CA ARG A 179 14.19 -3.46 6.97
C ARG A 179 14.68 -4.83 7.48
N LYS A 180 14.82 -4.98 8.79
CA LYS A 180 15.26 -6.25 9.42
C LYS A 180 14.31 -7.40 9.04
N ASP A 181 13.01 -7.16 9.18
CA ASP A 181 11.95 -8.11 8.90
C ASP A 181 11.90 -8.53 7.42
N LEU A 182 11.84 -7.57 6.49
CA LEU A 182 11.87 -7.87 5.06
C LEU A 182 13.16 -8.58 4.62
N LEU A 183 14.32 -8.29 5.23
CA LEU A 183 15.56 -9.00 4.96
C LEU A 183 15.54 -10.45 5.46
N GLU A 184 15.00 -10.72 6.65
CA GLU A 184 14.84 -12.09 7.17
C GLU A 184 13.94 -12.94 6.27
N VAL A 185 12.80 -12.39 5.87
CA VAL A 185 11.86 -12.98 4.91
C VAL A 185 12.54 -13.22 3.56
N PHE A 186 13.35 -12.28 3.08
CA PHE A 186 14.07 -12.37 1.81
C PHE A 186 15.16 -13.44 1.82
N VAL A 187 15.99 -13.49 2.88
CA VAL A 187 16.99 -14.55 3.08
C VAL A 187 16.30 -15.92 3.15
N ARG A 188 15.21 -16.03 3.92
CA ARG A 188 14.44 -17.28 4.03
C ARG A 188 13.89 -17.74 2.68
N ALA A 189 13.41 -16.82 1.84
CA ALA A 189 12.97 -17.15 0.48
C ALA A 189 14.13 -17.62 -0.41
N LEU A 190 15.29 -16.97 -0.34
CA LEU A 190 16.48 -17.39 -1.09
C LEU A 190 17.02 -18.75 -0.64
N ASP A 191 16.99 -19.08 0.64
CA ASP A 191 17.40 -20.39 1.16
C ASP A 191 16.49 -21.51 0.61
N VAL A 192 15.17 -21.29 0.65
CA VAL A 192 14.17 -22.21 0.07
C VAL A 192 14.37 -22.39 -1.43
N LEU A 193 14.63 -21.30 -2.16
CA LEU A 193 14.86 -21.32 -3.61
C LEU A 193 16.17 -21.98 -4.00
N ASN A 194 17.19 -21.96 -3.13
CA ASN A 194 18.55 -22.39 -3.43
C ASN A 194 18.96 -23.72 -2.80
N ARG A 195 18.12 -24.33 -1.95
CA ARG A 195 18.40 -25.58 -1.23
C ARG A 195 19.14 -26.63 -2.08
N ASP A 196 18.67 -26.84 -3.30
CA ASP A 196 19.18 -27.86 -4.22
C ASP A 196 19.93 -27.27 -5.43
N LYS A 197 20.15 -25.95 -5.48
CA LYS A 197 20.75 -25.24 -6.64
C LYS A 197 22.21 -24.85 -6.37
N LYS A 198 23.09 -25.16 -7.33
CA LYS A 198 24.54 -24.86 -7.24
C LYS A 198 24.99 -23.89 -8.33
N GLY A 199 26.06 -23.14 -8.06
CA GLY A 199 26.68 -22.22 -9.02
C GLY A 199 25.71 -21.21 -9.65
N LYS A 200 25.81 -21.02 -10.97
CA LYS A 200 25.05 -20.01 -11.75
C LYS A 200 23.52 -20.20 -11.70
N GLN A 201 23.03 -21.39 -11.34
CA GLN A 201 21.60 -21.68 -11.19
C GLN A 201 21.00 -21.08 -9.90
N ARG A 202 21.83 -20.62 -8.95
CA ARG A 202 21.35 -20.00 -7.72
C ARG A 202 20.61 -18.68 -7.99
N TYR A 203 19.51 -18.50 -7.29
CA TYR A 203 18.71 -17.29 -7.25
C TYR A 203 19.40 -16.25 -6.34
N THR A 204 19.33 -14.99 -6.74
CA THR A 204 20.06 -13.85 -6.17
C THR A 204 19.13 -12.66 -5.96
N VAL A 205 19.66 -11.52 -5.47
CA VAL A 205 18.91 -10.27 -5.33
C VAL A 205 18.39 -9.78 -6.69
N ASP A 206 19.17 -9.92 -7.76
CA ASP A 206 18.82 -9.44 -9.10
C ASP A 206 17.67 -10.24 -9.74
N ASP A 207 17.47 -11.48 -9.30
CA ASP A 207 16.36 -12.32 -9.71
C ASP A 207 15.03 -11.90 -9.06
N PHE A 208 15.05 -11.13 -7.97
CA PHE A 208 13.82 -10.65 -7.31
C PHE A 208 13.07 -9.64 -8.19
N ALA A 209 11.79 -9.92 -8.46
CA ALA A 209 10.92 -9.00 -9.17
C ALA A 209 10.27 -8.00 -8.20
N GLU A 210 9.52 -8.53 -7.24
CA GLU A 210 8.66 -7.79 -6.34
C GLU A 210 8.04 -8.70 -5.27
N GLY A 211 7.45 -8.09 -4.25
CA GLY A 211 6.62 -8.81 -3.29
C GLY A 211 5.44 -7.98 -2.78
N LEU A 212 4.55 -8.67 -2.09
CA LEU A 212 3.40 -8.12 -1.38
C LEU A 212 3.50 -8.55 0.09
N PHE A 213 3.11 -7.69 1.03
CA PHE A 213 2.94 -8.11 2.42
C PHE A 213 1.72 -7.46 3.08
N ARG A 214 1.05 -8.18 3.99
CA ARG A 214 0.00 -7.63 4.86
C ARG A 214 0.19 -8.13 6.28
N ASN A 215 -0.20 -7.32 7.26
CA ASN A 215 -0.17 -7.72 8.67
C ASN A 215 -1.60 -7.91 9.17
N GLU A 216 -1.99 -9.16 9.41
CA GLU A 216 -3.28 -9.51 10.01
C GLU A 216 -3.16 -9.54 11.53
N PRO A 217 -3.99 -8.79 12.29
CA PRO A 217 -3.95 -8.79 13.75
C PRO A 217 -4.20 -10.16 14.40
N THR A 218 -4.80 -11.10 13.67
CA THR A 218 -5.17 -12.43 14.14
C THR A 218 -4.15 -13.51 13.78
N THR A 219 -3.52 -13.44 12.60
CA THR A 219 -2.63 -14.51 12.07
C THR A 219 -1.17 -14.09 11.89
N GLY A 220 -0.85 -12.80 12.03
CA GLY A 220 0.50 -12.25 11.85
C GLY A 220 0.74 -11.73 10.44
N THR A 221 2.02 -11.64 10.04
CA THR A 221 2.38 -10.99 8.78
C THR A 221 2.58 -12.02 7.66
N GLN A 222 1.89 -11.82 6.54
CA GLN A 222 1.93 -12.66 5.35
C GLN A 222 2.78 -11.98 4.28
N TYR A 223 3.55 -12.75 3.50
CA TYR A 223 4.42 -12.25 2.43
C TYR A 223 4.30 -13.13 1.19
N GLU A 224 4.06 -12.53 0.03
CA GLU A 224 4.23 -13.16 -1.28
C GLU A 224 5.46 -12.56 -1.97
N LEU A 225 6.39 -13.39 -2.44
CA LEU A 225 7.61 -12.96 -3.13
C LEU A 225 7.70 -13.63 -4.50
N TYR A 226 8.01 -12.83 -5.53
CA TYR A 226 8.15 -13.29 -6.90
C TYR A 226 9.60 -13.09 -7.37
N PHE A 227 10.23 -14.17 -7.80
CA PHE A 227 11.57 -14.18 -8.41
C PHE A 227 11.46 -14.61 -9.86
N LYS A 228 12.18 -13.97 -10.79
CA LYS A 228 12.18 -14.32 -12.21
C LYS A 228 12.95 -15.63 -12.43
N GLU A 229 12.42 -16.49 -13.28
CA GLU A 229 13.17 -17.65 -13.77
C GLU A 229 14.21 -17.22 -14.81
N LYS A 230 15.45 -17.69 -14.66
CA LYS A 230 16.54 -17.30 -15.57
C LYS A 230 16.28 -17.84 -16.98
N ASN A 231 16.53 -17.00 -17.99
CA ASN A 231 16.36 -17.31 -19.42
C ASN A 231 14.93 -17.67 -19.88
N VAL A 232 13.90 -17.51 -19.02
CA VAL A 232 12.50 -17.77 -19.39
C VAL A 232 11.67 -16.51 -19.19
N SER A 233 11.27 -15.89 -20.30
CA SER A 233 10.35 -14.74 -20.25
C SER A 233 9.01 -15.15 -19.64
N ARG A 234 8.46 -14.30 -18.77
CA ARG A 234 7.15 -14.51 -18.12
C ARG A 234 7.04 -15.84 -17.37
N ALA A 235 8.09 -16.16 -16.62
CA ALA A 235 8.12 -17.25 -15.67
C ALA A 235 8.73 -16.77 -14.36
N TYR A 236 8.12 -17.17 -13.25
CA TYR A 236 8.48 -16.75 -11.91
C TYR A 236 8.42 -17.92 -10.95
N HIS A 237 9.22 -17.84 -9.90
CA HIS A 237 9.11 -18.68 -8.73
C HIS A 237 8.39 -17.85 -7.65
N ARG A 238 7.16 -18.28 -7.27
CA ARG A 238 6.38 -17.66 -6.19
C ARG A 238 6.67 -18.39 -4.89
N ILE A 239 7.15 -17.65 -3.89
CA ILE A 239 7.30 -18.11 -2.51
C ILE A 239 6.28 -17.36 -1.65
N VAL A 240 5.48 -18.10 -0.87
CA VAL A 240 4.59 -17.51 0.14
C VAL A 240 5.08 -17.90 1.52
N LEU A 241 5.34 -16.88 2.35
CA LEU A 241 5.84 -16.98 3.70
C LEU A 241 4.84 -16.35 4.68
N ILE A 242 4.83 -16.83 5.92
CA ILE A 242 4.06 -16.22 7.02
C ILE A 242 4.93 -16.10 8.27
N ARG A 243 4.78 -15.01 9.01
CA ARG A 243 5.33 -14.79 10.35
C ARG A 243 4.18 -14.80 11.38
N PRO A 244 3.75 -15.98 11.87
CA PRO A 244 2.63 -16.12 12.80
C PRO A 244 3.06 -15.77 14.23
N PHE A 245 3.31 -14.48 14.49
CA PHE A 245 3.82 -13.94 15.75
C PHE A 245 5.08 -14.64 16.30
N GLY A 246 5.87 -15.22 15.40
CA GLY A 246 7.02 -16.09 15.72
C GLY A 246 7.98 -16.26 14.53
N PRO A 247 8.61 -17.44 14.35
CA PRO A 247 9.55 -17.67 13.26
C PRO A 247 8.86 -17.76 11.89
N VAL A 248 9.54 -17.30 10.83
CA VAL A 248 9.02 -17.29 9.45
C VAL A 248 8.85 -18.71 8.90
N GLN A 249 7.61 -19.08 8.59
CA GLN A 249 7.23 -20.35 7.98
C GLN A 249 7.07 -20.23 6.47
N THR A 250 7.38 -21.31 5.74
CA THR A 250 7.23 -21.39 4.28
C THR A 250 6.01 -22.23 3.94
N LEU A 251 5.05 -21.66 3.20
CA LEU A 251 3.76 -22.31 2.93
C LEU A 251 3.56 -22.74 1.49
N ILE A 252 4.06 -21.96 0.54
CA ILE A 252 3.95 -22.23 -0.90
C ILE A 252 5.31 -21.96 -1.55
N ASN A 253 5.69 -22.87 -2.45
CA ASN A 253 6.93 -22.83 -3.21
C ASN A 253 6.64 -23.40 -4.61
N GLU A 254 6.23 -22.54 -5.55
CA GLU A 254 5.73 -22.98 -6.87
C GLU A 254 6.30 -22.14 -8.03
N LYS A 255 6.28 -22.73 -9.24
CA LYS A 255 6.61 -22.02 -10.48
C LYS A 255 5.34 -21.57 -11.19
N VAL A 256 5.25 -20.27 -11.46
CA VAL A 256 4.15 -19.62 -12.17
C VAL A 256 4.63 -19.19 -13.55
N LYS A 257 3.82 -19.40 -14.59
CA LYS A 257 4.07 -18.90 -15.94
C LYS A 257 2.89 -18.03 -16.38
N THR A 258 3.19 -16.92 -17.05
CA THR A 258 2.25 -15.85 -17.44
C THR A 258 2.33 -15.55 -18.96
N SER A 259 2.91 -16.48 -19.73
CA SER A 259 3.20 -16.34 -21.16
C SER A 259 2.05 -16.71 -22.10
N LYS A 260 1.01 -17.40 -21.61
CA LYS A 260 -0.18 -17.80 -22.36
C LYS A 260 -1.37 -16.87 -22.10
N GLU A 261 -1.34 -16.17 -20.98
CA GLU A 261 -2.41 -15.42 -20.34
C GLU A 261 -2.67 -14.09 -21.08
N LEU A 262 -3.70 -14.11 -21.93
CA LEU A 262 -4.24 -12.93 -22.60
C LEU A 262 -5.02 -12.08 -21.59
N ILE A 263 -4.73 -10.77 -21.54
CA ILE A 263 -5.57 -9.81 -20.81
C ILE A 263 -6.50 -9.13 -21.81
N ASN A 264 -7.80 -9.16 -21.55
CA ASN A 264 -8.78 -8.36 -22.27
C ASN A 264 -9.10 -7.10 -21.47
N VAL A 265 -8.66 -5.95 -21.96
CA VAL A 265 -8.94 -4.64 -21.36
C VAL A 265 -10.33 -4.20 -21.80
N ILE A 266 -11.24 -4.02 -20.84
CA ILE A 266 -12.59 -3.50 -21.09
C ILE A 266 -12.60 -2.01 -20.75
N LEU A 267 -12.91 -1.19 -21.75
CA LEU A 267 -12.92 0.28 -21.65
C LEU A 267 -14.32 0.82 -22.03
N PRO A 268 -15.15 1.26 -21.07
CA PRO A 268 -16.36 2.00 -21.36
C PRO A 268 -15.98 3.45 -21.71
N LEU A 269 -16.65 4.04 -22.70
CA LEU A 269 -16.34 5.39 -23.19
C LEU A 269 -17.60 6.11 -23.67
N SER A 270 -17.69 7.41 -23.40
CA SER A 270 -18.62 8.33 -24.04
C SER A 270 -17.94 9.69 -24.17
N GLY A 271 -17.99 10.29 -25.36
CA GLY A 271 -17.23 11.49 -25.69
C GLY A 271 -15.73 11.32 -25.37
N ARG A 272 -15.14 12.37 -24.77
CA ARG A 272 -13.75 12.40 -24.25
C ARG A 272 -12.69 11.87 -25.23
N ILE A 273 -12.86 12.22 -26.51
CA ILE A 273 -12.06 11.73 -27.65
C ILE A 273 -10.57 12.02 -27.48
N ASP A 274 -10.20 13.16 -26.90
CA ASP A 274 -8.80 13.52 -26.67
C ASP A 274 -8.14 12.64 -25.59
N ALA A 275 -8.87 12.35 -24.50
CA ALA A 275 -8.42 11.38 -23.50
C ALA A 275 -8.29 9.98 -24.12
N PHE A 276 -9.21 9.57 -24.98
CA PHE A 276 -9.12 8.30 -25.70
C PHE A 276 -7.94 8.25 -26.68
N ARG A 277 -7.63 9.34 -27.38
CA ARG A 277 -6.44 9.43 -28.25
C ARG A 277 -5.15 9.25 -27.44
N THR A 278 -5.05 9.95 -26.31
CA THR A 278 -3.92 9.83 -25.37
C THR A 278 -3.82 8.42 -24.76
N PHE A 279 -4.94 7.82 -24.40
CA PHE A 279 -5.01 6.41 -23.97
C PHE A 279 -4.48 5.47 -25.05
N MET A 280 -4.92 5.62 -26.30
CA MET A 280 -4.54 4.74 -27.41
C MET A 280 -3.05 4.85 -27.80
N ASP A 281 -2.45 6.04 -27.68
CA ASP A 281 -1.01 6.24 -27.83
C ASP A 281 -0.21 5.52 -26.74
N ARG A 282 -0.67 5.59 -25.48
CA ARG A 282 -0.08 4.87 -24.33
C ARG A 282 -0.26 3.36 -24.48
N PHE A 283 -1.46 2.91 -24.84
CA PHE A 283 -1.81 1.51 -25.10
C PHE A 283 -0.93 0.93 -26.22
N SER A 284 -0.68 1.70 -27.28
CA SER A 284 0.19 1.30 -28.38
C SER A 284 1.66 1.16 -27.94
N LYS A 285 2.17 2.06 -27.10
CA LYS A 285 3.52 1.99 -26.52
C LYS A 285 3.66 0.80 -25.55
N VAL A 286 2.78 0.69 -24.56
CA VAL A 286 2.90 -0.30 -23.46
C VAL A 286 2.32 -1.66 -23.85
N ALA A 287 1.04 -1.70 -24.23
CA ALA A 287 0.28 -2.92 -24.38
C ALA A 287 0.60 -3.63 -25.72
N ILE A 288 0.61 -2.88 -26.83
CA ILE A 288 0.86 -3.46 -28.17
C ILE A 288 2.35 -3.77 -28.37
N LYS A 289 3.26 -2.80 -28.18
CA LYS A 289 4.70 -3.01 -28.48
C LYS A 289 5.43 -3.87 -27.45
N HIS A 290 5.24 -3.61 -26.16
CA HIS A 290 5.97 -4.30 -25.08
C HIS A 290 5.26 -5.56 -24.54
N ASP A 291 3.96 -5.49 -24.21
CA ASP A 291 3.27 -6.65 -23.63
C ASP A 291 2.93 -7.73 -24.69
N ARG A 292 2.26 -7.36 -25.79
CA ARG A 292 1.85 -8.24 -26.90
C ARG A 292 0.83 -9.35 -26.56
N LYS A 293 0.43 -9.52 -25.30
CA LYS A 293 -0.59 -10.48 -24.84
C LYS A 293 -1.78 -9.74 -24.26
N VAL A 294 -2.30 -8.83 -25.06
CA VAL A 294 -3.47 -7.99 -24.77
C VAL A 294 -4.53 -8.06 -25.87
N PHE A 295 -5.76 -7.82 -25.47
CA PHE A 295 -6.92 -7.48 -26.29
C PHE A 295 -7.55 -6.22 -25.70
N LEU A 296 -8.19 -5.38 -26.51
CA LEU A 296 -8.94 -4.21 -26.05
C LEU A 296 -10.36 -4.23 -26.63
N THR A 297 -11.34 -4.25 -25.74
CA THR A 297 -12.76 -4.05 -26.05
C THR A 297 -13.16 -2.65 -25.57
N VAL A 298 -13.44 -1.77 -26.53
CA VAL A 298 -14.03 -0.45 -26.28
C VAL A 298 -15.55 -0.58 -26.36
N VAL A 299 -16.26 -0.07 -25.35
CA VAL A 299 -17.73 -0.03 -25.30
C VAL A 299 -18.16 1.43 -25.32
N TYR A 300 -18.60 1.89 -26.50
CA TYR A 300 -18.91 3.29 -26.76
C TYR A 300 -20.40 3.58 -26.57
N PHE A 301 -20.72 4.70 -25.90
CA PHE A 301 -22.08 5.18 -25.67
C PHE A 301 -22.38 6.44 -26.47
N GLY A 302 -23.47 6.41 -27.24
CA GLY A 302 -23.94 7.48 -28.11
C GLY A 302 -23.26 7.52 -29.49
N ASP A 303 -23.73 8.42 -30.35
CA ASP A 303 -23.22 8.61 -31.72
C ASP A 303 -22.18 9.74 -31.84
N GLU A 304 -22.26 10.77 -30.99
CA GLU A 304 -21.29 11.87 -30.96
C GLU A 304 -19.87 11.34 -30.72
N GLY A 305 -18.90 11.71 -31.57
CA GLY A 305 -17.50 11.26 -31.47
C GLY A 305 -17.24 9.79 -31.84
N LEU A 306 -18.27 8.98 -32.13
CA LEU A 306 -18.11 7.57 -32.52
C LEU A 306 -17.29 7.41 -33.81
N HIS A 307 -17.40 8.37 -34.73
CA HIS A 307 -16.58 8.40 -35.94
C HIS A 307 -15.08 8.50 -35.62
N ASP A 308 -14.70 9.43 -34.74
CA ASP A 308 -13.31 9.64 -34.33
C ASP A 308 -12.73 8.43 -33.61
N VAL A 309 -13.50 7.79 -32.71
CA VAL A 309 -13.10 6.52 -32.08
C VAL A 309 -12.79 5.46 -33.13
N ARG A 310 -13.64 5.33 -34.16
CA ARG A 310 -13.44 4.38 -35.26
C ARG A 310 -12.20 4.74 -36.09
N VAL A 311 -11.95 6.01 -36.37
CA VAL A 311 -10.74 6.48 -37.07
C VAL A 311 -9.47 6.20 -36.26
N ILE A 312 -9.47 6.50 -34.95
CA ILE A 312 -8.34 6.24 -34.04
C ILE A 312 -8.03 4.72 -33.98
N LEU A 313 -9.05 3.87 -33.80
CA LEU A 313 -8.89 2.42 -33.76
C LEU A 313 -8.37 1.86 -35.10
N THR A 314 -8.90 2.32 -36.23
CA THR A 314 -8.43 1.92 -37.56
C THR A 314 -6.99 2.38 -37.83
N LYS A 315 -6.63 3.60 -37.43
CA LYS A 315 -5.27 4.12 -37.52
C LYS A 315 -4.28 3.24 -36.76
N VAL A 316 -4.55 2.98 -35.48
CA VAL A 316 -3.69 2.12 -34.63
C VAL A 316 -3.59 0.71 -35.19
N SER A 317 -4.71 0.12 -35.62
CA SER A 317 -4.74 -1.21 -36.25
C SER A 317 -3.85 -1.28 -37.49
N ARG A 318 -3.92 -0.26 -38.37
CA ARG A 318 -3.12 -0.18 -39.60
C ARG A 318 -1.62 0.02 -39.31
N GLU A 319 -1.29 0.97 -38.43
CA GLU A 319 0.10 1.36 -38.15
C GLU A 319 0.86 0.31 -37.32
N THR A 320 0.17 -0.39 -36.41
CA THR A 320 0.79 -1.39 -35.51
C THR A 320 0.54 -2.84 -35.93
N LYS A 321 -0.30 -3.07 -36.95
CA LYS A 321 -0.82 -4.39 -37.37
C LYS A 321 -1.59 -5.15 -36.26
N PHE A 322 -2.05 -4.44 -35.23
CA PHE A 322 -2.72 -5.01 -34.06
C PHE A 322 -4.20 -5.31 -34.32
N ARG A 323 -4.55 -6.61 -34.39
CA ARG A 323 -5.91 -7.09 -34.70
C ARG A 323 -6.77 -7.43 -33.47
N ASN A 324 -6.22 -7.35 -32.27
CA ASN A 324 -6.91 -7.70 -31.01
C ASN A 324 -7.71 -6.51 -30.46
N LEU A 325 -8.58 -5.95 -31.32
CA LEU A 325 -9.44 -4.81 -31.02
C LEU A 325 -10.90 -5.18 -31.26
N LYS A 326 -11.79 -4.72 -30.39
CA LYS A 326 -13.24 -4.74 -30.61
C LYS A 326 -13.83 -3.39 -30.21
N LEU A 327 -14.71 -2.86 -31.06
CA LEU A 327 -15.60 -1.76 -30.73
C LEU A 327 -17.02 -2.34 -30.58
N LEU A 328 -17.68 -2.01 -29.48
CA LEU A 328 -19.10 -2.19 -29.21
C LEU A 328 -19.74 -0.80 -29.10
N THR A 329 -20.99 -0.68 -29.51
CA THR A 329 -21.73 0.59 -29.56
C THR A 329 -23.08 0.41 -28.90
N LEU A 330 -23.42 1.30 -27.97
CA LEU A 330 -24.68 1.34 -27.23
C LEU A 330 -25.32 2.71 -27.46
N ASN A 331 -26.56 2.74 -27.97
CA ASN A 331 -27.30 3.98 -28.16
C ASN A 331 -28.13 4.30 -26.91
N GLU A 332 -27.43 4.64 -25.83
CA GLU A 332 -27.98 4.93 -24.51
C GLU A 332 -27.13 6.00 -23.81
N THR A 333 -27.65 6.57 -22.72
CA THR A 333 -26.86 7.40 -21.81
C THR A 333 -25.72 6.59 -21.16
N PHE A 334 -24.58 7.24 -20.93
CA PHE A 334 -23.40 6.56 -20.39
C PHE A 334 -23.65 6.00 -18.98
N SER A 335 -23.52 4.67 -18.84
CA SER A 335 -23.40 3.99 -17.55
C SER A 335 -22.13 3.15 -17.53
N ARG A 336 -21.22 3.47 -16.59
CA ARG A 336 -19.93 2.80 -16.44
C ARG A 336 -20.11 1.30 -16.15
N GLY A 337 -20.96 0.96 -15.18
CA GLY A 337 -21.25 -0.43 -14.80
C GLY A 337 -21.82 -1.23 -15.98
N LYS A 338 -22.83 -0.68 -16.68
CA LYS A 338 -23.43 -1.33 -17.86
C LYS A 338 -22.42 -1.50 -19.01
N GLY A 339 -21.56 -0.51 -19.23
CA GLY A 339 -20.52 -0.58 -20.27
C GLY A 339 -19.51 -1.71 -20.00
N LEU A 340 -19.05 -1.82 -18.75
CA LEU A 340 -18.15 -2.89 -18.33
C LEU A 340 -18.84 -4.27 -18.41
N GLN A 341 -20.08 -4.37 -17.93
CA GLN A 341 -20.93 -5.57 -18.00
C GLN A 341 -21.05 -6.09 -19.44
N VAL A 342 -21.50 -5.24 -20.39
CA VAL A 342 -21.64 -5.58 -21.81
C VAL A 342 -20.29 -6.00 -22.42
N GLY A 343 -19.20 -5.29 -22.10
CA GLY A 343 -17.86 -5.61 -22.58
C GLY A 343 -17.35 -6.99 -22.12
N VAL A 344 -17.66 -7.41 -20.90
CA VAL A 344 -17.34 -8.75 -20.38
C VAL A 344 -18.25 -9.83 -20.97
N GLN A 345 -19.56 -9.57 -21.05
CA GLN A 345 -20.54 -10.51 -21.60
C GLN A 345 -20.26 -10.85 -23.07
N HIS A 346 -19.94 -9.84 -23.90
CA HIS A 346 -19.67 -10.00 -25.34
C HIS A 346 -18.48 -10.92 -25.67
N TRP A 347 -17.59 -11.18 -24.71
CA TRP A 347 -16.48 -12.10 -24.93
C TRP A 347 -16.98 -13.55 -25.04
N SER A 348 -16.82 -14.13 -26.23
CA SER A 348 -17.27 -15.49 -26.55
C SER A 348 -16.16 -16.55 -26.62
N LYS A 349 -14.88 -16.17 -26.50
CA LYS A 349 -13.73 -17.05 -26.73
C LYS A 349 -13.31 -17.84 -25.47
N GLY A 350 -14.29 -18.41 -24.76
CA GLY A 350 -14.08 -19.08 -23.48
C GLY A 350 -13.71 -18.12 -22.33
N ASP A 351 -13.07 -18.65 -21.30
CA ASP A 351 -12.62 -17.85 -20.15
C ASP A 351 -11.35 -17.05 -20.45
N VAL A 352 -11.23 -15.87 -19.86
CA VAL A 352 -10.11 -14.93 -20.08
C VAL A 352 -9.95 -14.02 -18.87
N LEU A 353 -8.72 -13.55 -18.63
CA LEU A 353 -8.44 -12.51 -17.65
C LEU A 353 -8.91 -11.15 -18.19
N MET A 354 -9.92 -10.57 -17.55
CA MET A 354 -10.43 -9.23 -17.83
C MET A 354 -9.70 -8.19 -16.99
N PHE A 355 -9.38 -7.03 -17.57
CA PHE A 355 -9.00 -5.82 -16.82
C PHE A 355 -10.07 -4.76 -17.07
N LEU A 356 -10.81 -4.39 -16.02
CA LEU A 356 -11.77 -3.28 -16.07
C LEU A 356 -11.00 -1.96 -15.91
N CYS A 357 -11.12 -1.06 -16.89
CA CYS A 357 -10.23 0.08 -17.05
C CYS A 357 -11.00 1.33 -17.49
N ASP A 358 -10.67 2.48 -16.92
CA ASP A 358 -11.19 3.78 -17.36
C ASP A 358 -10.21 4.47 -18.31
N VAL A 359 -10.67 5.48 -19.06
CA VAL A 359 -9.85 6.15 -20.10
C VAL A 359 -8.68 6.96 -19.53
N ASP A 360 -8.81 7.46 -18.30
CA ASP A 360 -7.78 8.23 -17.59
C ASP A 360 -6.73 7.36 -16.89
N ILE A 361 -6.85 6.03 -16.98
CA ILE A 361 -5.90 5.10 -16.36
C ILE A 361 -4.65 4.97 -17.22
N VAL A 362 -3.50 5.20 -16.57
CA VAL A 362 -2.18 4.95 -17.15
C VAL A 362 -1.61 3.71 -16.49
N PHE A 363 -1.30 2.69 -17.28
CA PHE A 363 -0.71 1.46 -16.77
C PHE A 363 0.59 1.08 -17.49
N THR A 364 1.44 0.37 -16.78
CA THR A 364 2.73 -0.14 -17.25
C THR A 364 2.63 -1.62 -17.62
N ASN A 365 3.63 -2.15 -18.33
CA ASN A 365 3.74 -3.60 -18.57
C ASN A 365 3.90 -4.40 -17.27
N ARG A 366 4.45 -3.79 -16.21
CA ARG A 366 4.56 -4.41 -14.88
C ARG A 366 3.21 -4.55 -14.18
N PHE A 367 2.30 -3.59 -14.38
CA PHE A 367 0.91 -3.71 -13.90
C PHE A 367 0.18 -4.87 -14.59
N LEU A 368 0.23 -4.94 -15.92
CA LEU A 368 -0.36 -6.05 -16.68
C LEU A 368 0.17 -7.41 -16.20
N GLU A 369 1.46 -7.46 -15.87
CA GLU A 369 2.06 -8.67 -15.32
C GLU A 369 1.56 -9.01 -13.90
N ARG A 370 1.44 -8.02 -13.01
CA ARG A 370 0.82 -8.22 -11.69
C ARG A 370 -0.64 -8.68 -11.78
N CYS A 371 -1.41 -8.25 -12.77
CA CYS A 371 -2.74 -8.80 -13.03
C CYS A 371 -2.71 -10.31 -13.29
N ARG A 372 -1.74 -10.81 -14.07
CA ARG A 372 -1.58 -12.26 -14.33
C ARG A 372 -1.07 -13.03 -13.11
N LEU A 373 -0.26 -12.40 -12.26
CA LEU A 373 0.32 -13.04 -11.07
C LEU A 373 -0.64 -13.10 -9.87
N ASN A 374 -1.65 -12.21 -9.84
CA ASN A 374 -2.56 -12.05 -8.71
C ASN A 374 -4.01 -12.47 -8.97
N ALA A 375 -4.44 -12.62 -10.23
CA ALA A 375 -5.75 -13.20 -10.58
C ALA A 375 -5.61 -14.69 -10.98
N SER A 376 -6.60 -15.51 -10.63
CA SER A 376 -6.67 -16.94 -10.97
C SER A 376 -8.13 -17.39 -10.98
N PRO A 377 -8.61 -18.12 -12.02
CA PRO A 377 -10.02 -18.52 -12.11
C PRO A 377 -10.41 -19.37 -10.90
N GLY A 378 -11.57 -19.11 -10.33
CA GLY A 378 -12.12 -19.83 -9.19
C GLY A 378 -11.30 -19.72 -7.89
N LYS A 379 -10.28 -18.83 -7.84
CA LYS A 379 -9.38 -18.74 -6.68
C LYS A 379 -9.00 -17.32 -6.23
N LYS A 380 -8.57 -16.44 -7.14
CA LYS A 380 -8.05 -15.11 -6.78
C LYS A 380 -8.56 -14.01 -7.71
N VAL A 381 -8.97 -12.89 -7.15
CA VAL A 381 -9.26 -11.64 -7.87
C VAL A 381 -8.28 -10.55 -7.45
N TYR A 382 -7.83 -9.71 -8.39
CA TYR A 382 -6.86 -8.65 -8.12
C TYR A 382 -7.47 -7.25 -8.19
N TYR A 383 -7.52 -6.55 -7.06
CA TYR A 383 -8.02 -5.18 -6.92
C TYR A 383 -6.86 -4.21 -6.63
N PRO A 384 -6.16 -3.68 -7.65
CA PRO A 384 -5.10 -2.68 -7.46
C PRO A 384 -5.62 -1.43 -6.75
N ILE A 385 -4.87 -0.95 -5.78
CA ILE A 385 -5.00 0.40 -5.21
C ILE A 385 -4.17 1.32 -6.10
N VAL A 386 -4.87 2.17 -6.86
CA VAL A 386 -4.30 3.00 -7.92
C VAL A 386 -3.69 4.29 -7.37
N PHE A 387 -2.56 4.73 -7.91
CA PHE A 387 -1.98 6.04 -7.55
C PHE A 387 -2.71 7.15 -8.30
N SER A 388 -3.48 7.98 -7.59
CA SER A 388 -4.18 9.12 -8.19
C SER A 388 -3.29 10.35 -8.16
N LEU A 389 -3.05 10.94 -9.34
CA LEU A 389 -2.34 12.21 -9.44
C LEU A 389 -3.23 13.37 -8.93
N TYR A 390 -2.57 14.40 -8.42
CA TYR A 390 -3.21 15.67 -8.06
C TYR A 390 -3.42 16.58 -9.27
N ASN A 391 -4.20 17.64 -9.10
CA ASN A 391 -4.44 18.68 -10.12
C ASN A 391 -3.10 19.32 -10.53
N PRO A 392 -2.59 19.09 -11.76
CA PRO A 392 -1.27 19.55 -12.16
C PRO A 392 -1.19 21.09 -12.15
N SER A 393 -2.25 21.76 -12.60
CA SER A 393 -2.34 23.22 -12.61
C SER A 393 -2.25 23.83 -11.22
N LEU A 394 -2.56 23.06 -10.16
CA LEU A 394 -2.46 23.49 -8.77
C LEU A 394 -1.12 23.11 -8.12
N VAL A 395 -0.67 21.85 -8.27
CA VAL A 395 0.51 21.37 -7.53
C VAL A 395 1.84 21.89 -8.06
N TYR A 396 1.94 22.21 -9.36
CA TYR A 396 3.17 22.78 -9.94
C TYR A 396 3.23 24.30 -9.78
N SER A 397 2.12 25.01 -9.97
CA SER A 397 2.03 26.46 -9.76
C SER A 397 2.34 26.86 -8.32
N LEU A 398 1.86 26.08 -7.33
CA LEU A 398 2.21 26.23 -5.91
C LEU A 398 3.71 26.08 -5.60
N GLN A 399 4.48 25.44 -6.49
CA GLN A 399 5.93 25.30 -6.36
C GLN A 399 6.70 26.34 -7.19
N GLY A 400 6.01 27.27 -7.87
CA GLY A 400 6.62 28.19 -8.82
C GLY A 400 7.20 27.48 -10.06
N LYS A 401 6.64 26.32 -10.44
CA LYS A 401 7.10 25.51 -11.57
C LYS A 401 6.05 25.48 -12.68
N GLU A 402 6.53 25.39 -13.92
CA GLU A 402 5.67 25.04 -15.05
C GLU A 402 5.15 23.60 -14.91
N THR A 403 3.98 23.34 -15.49
CA THR A 403 3.41 22.00 -15.54
C THR A 403 4.26 21.12 -16.48
N PRO A 404 4.92 20.06 -15.98
CA PRO A 404 5.77 19.20 -16.80
C PRO A 404 4.92 18.29 -17.70
N SER A 405 5.56 17.60 -18.63
CA SER A 405 4.85 16.69 -19.54
C SER A 405 4.14 15.56 -18.77
N GLU A 406 3.05 15.03 -19.32
CA GLU A 406 2.28 13.97 -18.64
C GLU A 406 3.13 12.77 -18.23
N ALA A 407 4.19 12.44 -18.97
CA ALA A 407 5.09 11.33 -18.66
C ALA A 407 5.94 11.60 -17.41
N GLU A 408 6.35 12.84 -17.17
CA GLU A 408 7.11 13.26 -15.99
C GLU A 408 6.22 13.36 -14.74
N GLN A 409 4.93 13.66 -14.94
CA GLN A 409 3.92 13.67 -13.87
C GLN A 409 3.67 12.27 -13.26
N LEU A 410 4.03 11.17 -13.94
CA LEU A 410 3.87 9.77 -13.48
C LEU A 410 4.87 9.37 -12.37
N THR A 411 5.08 10.26 -11.41
CA THR A 411 5.97 10.08 -10.26
C THR A 411 5.15 9.79 -9.00
N ILE A 412 5.53 8.74 -8.26
CA ILE A 412 4.93 8.40 -6.96
C ILE A 412 5.64 9.21 -5.87
N SER A 413 4.98 10.28 -5.40
CA SER A 413 5.45 11.12 -4.29
C SER A 413 4.27 11.71 -3.54
N ARG A 414 4.48 12.12 -2.28
CA ARG A 414 3.44 12.76 -1.45
C ARG A 414 2.89 14.05 -2.07
N ASP A 415 3.68 14.71 -2.91
CA ASP A 415 3.37 16.04 -3.45
C ASP A 415 2.82 15.98 -4.89
N SER A 416 2.81 14.78 -5.51
CA SER A 416 2.26 14.50 -6.84
C SER A 416 0.97 13.68 -6.83
N GLY A 417 0.66 12.95 -5.76
CA GLY A 417 -0.57 12.17 -5.66
C GLY A 417 -0.71 11.34 -4.38
N PHE A 418 -1.68 10.44 -4.38
CA PHE A 418 -2.02 9.56 -3.26
C PHE A 418 -2.51 8.17 -3.71
N TRP A 419 -2.41 7.18 -2.83
CA TRP A 419 -3.01 5.86 -3.03
C TRP A 419 -4.54 5.95 -2.82
N ARG A 420 -5.32 5.63 -3.86
CA ARG A 420 -6.79 5.62 -3.80
C ARG A 420 -7.30 4.30 -3.21
N ASP A 421 -7.13 4.14 -1.90
CA ASP A 421 -7.54 2.96 -1.11
C ASP A 421 -9.07 2.78 -1.03
N PHE A 422 -9.86 3.83 -1.29
CA PHE A 422 -11.32 3.81 -1.35
C PHE A 422 -11.94 3.53 -2.74
N GLY A 423 -11.13 3.35 -3.79
CA GLY A 423 -11.63 3.10 -5.16
C GLY A 423 -11.51 1.64 -5.60
N TYR A 424 -12.56 1.09 -6.22
CA TYR A 424 -12.61 -0.33 -6.62
C TYR A 424 -12.83 -0.53 -8.13
N GLY A 425 -13.03 0.55 -8.89
CA GLY A 425 -13.36 0.50 -10.31
C GLY A 425 -12.34 -0.20 -11.22
N MET A 426 -11.07 -0.28 -10.82
CA MET A 426 -10.00 -0.97 -11.55
C MET A 426 -9.77 -2.35 -10.92
N THR A 427 -10.02 -3.41 -11.69
CA THR A 427 -9.90 -4.80 -11.22
C THR A 427 -9.45 -5.74 -12.34
N CYS A 428 -8.67 -6.74 -11.98
CA CYS A 428 -8.20 -7.82 -12.84
C CYS A 428 -8.79 -9.16 -12.34
N GLN A 429 -9.68 -9.74 -13.14
CA GLN A 429 -10.54 -10.85 -12.75
C GLN A 429 -10.87 -11.75 -13.93
N TYR A 430 -11.09 -13.06 -13.70
CA TYR A 430 -11.51 -13.95 -14.78
C TYR A 430 -12.98 -13.77 -15.14
N ARG A 431 -13.31 -13.98 -16.42
CA ARG A 431 -14.69 -13.88 -16.92
C ARG A 431 -15.61 -14.88 -16.22
N SER A 432 -15.14 -16.11 -15.99
CA SER A 432 -15.86 -17.13 -15.23
C SER A 432 -16.30 -16.62 -13.85
N ASP A 433 -15.37 -16.11 -13.05
CA ASP A 433 -15.64 -15.57 -11.71
C ASP A 433 -16.65 -14.41 -11.73
N PHE A 434 -16.48 -13.47 -12.68
CA PHE A 434 -17.40 -12.34 -12.83
C PHE A 434 -18.83 -12.77 -13.17
N MET A 435 -18.98 -13.71 -14.13
CA MET A 435 -20.29 -14.24 -14.51
C MET A 435 -20.93 -15.07 -13.38
N ASN A 436 -20.13 -15.84 -12.63
CA ASN A 436 -20.60 -16.61 -11.47
C ASN A 436 -21.16 -15.71 -10.36
N LEU A 437 -20.58 -14.52 -10.16
CA LEU A 437 -21.06 -13.50 -9.22
C LEU A 437 -22.15 -12.58 -9.81
N LYS A 438 -22.66 -12.90 -11.02
CA LYS A 438 -23.67 -12.11 -11.76
C LYS A 438 -23.24 -10.67 -12.09
N GLY A 439 -21.93 -10.40 -12.17
CA GLY A 439 -21.37 -9.14 -12.65
C GLY A 439 -21.81 -7.88 -11.90
N PHE A 440 -22.00 -6.78 -12.62
CA PHE A 440 -22.52 -5.53 -12.05
C PHE A 440 -24.00 -5.64 -11.68
N ASP A 441 -24.45 -4.71 -10.86
CA ASP A 441 -25.87 -4.46 -10.65
C ASP A 441 -26.33 -3.43 -11.71
N GLU A 442 -27.25 -3.81 -12.58
CA GLU A 442 -27.67 -3.01 -13.74
C GLU A 442 -28.75 -1.96 -13.36
N ASP A 443 -29.33 -2.08 -12.16
CA ASP A 443 -30.30 -1.12 -11.60
C ASP A 443 -29.61 0.14 -11.02
N ILE A 444 -28.26 0.14 -10.91
CA ILE A 444 -27.48 1.31 -10.48
C ILE A 444 -27.35 2.30 -11.64
N ILE A 445 -28.24 3.30 -11.64
CA ILE A 445 -28.22 4.43 -12.57
C ILE A 445 -27.39 5.58 -11.96
N GLY A 446 -26.57 6.24 -12.79
CA GLY A 446 -25.76 7.40 -12.39
C GLY A 446 -24.32 7.07 -12.01
N TRP A 447 -23.69 7.93 -11.19
CA TRP A 447 -22.28 7.82 -10.81
C TRP A 447 -22.10 7.23 -9.39
N GLY A 448 -21.26 6.20 -9.30
CA GLY A 448 -20.65 5.73 -8.06
C GLY A 448 -21.48 4.71 -7.29
N GLY A 449 -20.77 3.71 -6.74
CA GLY A 449 -21.31 2.62 -5.94
C GLY A 449 -21.34 1.29 -6.68
N GLU A 450 -21.27 1.28 -8.02
CA GLU A 450 -21.29 0.06 -8.83
C GLU A 450 -20.01 -0.78 -8.62
N ASP A 451 -18.87 -0.11 -8.44
CA ASP A 451 -17.59 -0.73 -8.15
C ASP A 451 -17.52 -1.30 -6.73
N VAL A 452 -18.02 -0.56 -5.74
CA VAL A 452 -18.17 -1.01 -4.34
C VAL A 452 -19.09 -2.23 -4.26
N MET A 453 -20.21 -2.23 -5.00
CA MET A 453 -21.17 -3.34 -4.99
C MET A 453 -20.59 -4.59 -5.66
N LEU A 454 -19.87 -4.47 -6.77
CA LEU A 454 -19.13 -5.59 -7.35
C LEU A 454 -18.05 -6.11 -6.39
N TYR A 455 -17.28 -5.21 -5.77
CA TYR A 455 -16.25 -5.58 -4.80
C TYR A 455 -16.84 -6.36 -3.61
N ARG A 456 -17.97 -5.89 -3.05
CA ARG A 456 -18.71 -6.60 -1.99
C ARG A 456 -19.18 -8.01 -2.40
N LYS A 457 -19.53 -8.24 -3.68
CA LYS A 457 -19.85 -9.59 -4.18
C LYS A 457 -18.62 -10.50 -4.13
N TYR A 458 -17.43 -10.00 -4.50
CA TYR A 458 -16.17 -10.76 -4.37
C TYR A 458 -15.78 -11.01 -2.91
N VAL A 459 -15.88 -10.01 -2.05
CA VAL A 459 -15.53 -10.08 -0.61
C VAL A 459 -16.40 -11.08 0.16
N ARG A 460 -17.65 -11.29 -0.28
CA ARG A 460 -18.58 -12.30 0.28
C ARG A 460 -18.49 -13.67 -0.41
N SER A 461 -17.58 -13.84 -1.36
CA SER A 461 -17.37 -15.10 -2.07
C SER A 461 -16.24 -15.92 -1.43
N ASN A 462 -15.99 -17.13 -1.95
CA ASN A 462 -14.86 -17.98 -1.53
C ASN A 462 -13.52 -17.61 -2.22
N LEU A 463 -13.50 -16.54 -3.02
CA LEU A 463 -12.33 -16.09 -3.77
C LEU A 463 -11.42 -15.22 -2.88
N ILE A 464 -10.10 -15.41 -2.97
CA ILE A 464 -9.13 -14.54 -2.29
C ILE A 464 -9.13 -13.17 -2.98
N VAL A 465 -9.43 -12.12 -2.22
CA VAL A 465 -9.43 -10.73 -2.71
C VAL A 465 -8.04 -10.14 -2.50
N VAL A 466 -7.19 -10.20 -3.53
CA VAL A 466 -5.85 -9.60 -3.50
C VAL A 466 -5.96 -8.10 -3.76
N ARG A 467 -6.18 -7.32 -2.71
CA ARG A 467 -6.16 -5.85 -2.77
C ARG A 467 -4.78 -5.30 -2.38
N ALA A 468 -4.13 -4.54 -3.26
CA ALA A 468 -2.76 -4.07 -3.02
C ALA A 468 -2.39 -2.75 -3.71
N THR A 469 -1.54 -1.90 -3.11
CA THR A 469 -0.90 -0.76 -3.81
C THR A 469 -0.17 -1.25 -5.06
N ASP A 470 -0.34 -0.57 -6.19
CA ASP A 470 0.36 -0.96 -7.42
C ASP A 470 1.14 0.23 -8.02
N PRO A 471 2.49 0.22 -8.00
CA PRO A 471 3.32 1.31 -8.51
C PRO A 471 3.44 1.36 -10.04
N GLY A 472 2.64 0.58 -10.75
CA GLY A 472 2.58 0.53 -12.20
C GLY A 472 1.25 0.96 -12.79
N ILE A 473 0.31 1.47 -11.99
CA ILE A 473 -0.98 2.01 -12.42
C ILE A 473 -1.29 3.35 -11.75
N PHE A 474 -1.65 4.33 -12.58
CA PHE A 474 -1.97 5.69 -12.19
C PHE A 474 -3.35 6.06 -12.70
N HIS A 475 -4.02 6.97 -12.00
CA HIS A 475 -5.21 7.67 -12.48
C HIS A 475 -4.81 9.12 -12.73
N ASN A 476 -4.83 9.56 -13.99
CA ASN A 476 -4.58 10.95 -14.33
C ASN A 476 -5.61 11.84 -13.64
N TRP A 477 -5.21 13.03 -13.19
CA TRP A 477 -6.19 14.01 -12.74
C TRP A 477 -7.03 14.49 -13.93
N HIS A 478 -8.33 14.58 -13.72
CA HIS A 478 -9.28 15.23 -14.62
C HIS A 478 -10.33 15.91 -13.74
N GLU A 479 -10.98 16.95 -14.28
CA GLU A 479 -12.08 17.61 -13.59
C GLU A 479 -13.25 16.65 -13.34
N LYS A 480 -13.91 16.81 -12.19
CA LYS A 480 -15.06 16.02 -11.78
C LYS A 480 -16.28 16.92 -11.58
N LEU A 481 -17.23 16.79 -12.50
CA LEU A 481 -18.56 17.36 -12.34
C LEU A 481 -19.37 16.42 -11.44
N CYS A 482 -19.90 16.97 -10.34
CA CYS A 482 -20.81 16.26 -9.46
C CYS A 482 -22.22 16.67 -9.83
N ASP A 483 -22.96 15.74 -10.43
CA ASP A 483 -24.32 15.90 -10.89
C ASP A 483 -25.25 16.23 -9.70
N PRO A 484 -26.03 17.33 -9.74
CA PRO A 484 -26.91 17.74 -8.64
C PRO A 484 -28.07 16.76 -8.37
N ASP A 485 -28.44 15.90 -9.33
CA ASP A 485 -29.54 14.95 -9.19
C ASP A 485 -29.12 13.65 -8.47
N LEU A 486 -27.83 13.52 -8.12
CA LEU A 486 -27.32 12.42 -7.30
C LEU A 486 -27.92 12.42 -5.88
N SER A 487 -28.06 11.24 -5.29
CA SER A 487 -28.40 11.13 -3.86
C SER A 487 -27.38 11.86 -2.98
N VAL A 488 -27.82 12.35 -1.82
CA VAL A 488 -26.98 13.15 -0.89
C VAL A 488 -25.65 12.49 -0.56
N ASP A 489 -25.63 11.16 -0.42
CA ASP A 489 -24.41 10.40 -0.13
C ASP A 489 -23.51 10.20 -1.37
N GLN A 490 -24.08 9.97 -2.56
CA GLN A 490 -23.31 9.94 -3.82
C GLN A 490 -22.70 11.31 -4.12
N TYR A 491 -23.47 12.39 -3.97
CA TYR A 491 -22.99 13.77 -4.18
C TYR A 491 -21.86 14.11 -3.20
N ARG A 492 -22.02 13.77 -1.91
CA ARG A 492 -20.98 13.92 -0.88
C ARG A 492 -19.74 13.08 -1.19
N ALA A 493 -19.90 11.85 -1.69
CA ALA A 493 -18.79 11.01 -2.12
C ALA A 493 -18.06 11.59 -3.34
N CYS A 494 -18.79 12.14 -4.32
CA CYS A 494 -18.23 12.84 -5.47
C CYS A 494 -17.39 14.05 -5.04
N LEU A 495 -17.95 14.94 -4.20
CA LEU A 495 -17.24 16.11 -3.68
C LEU A 495 -15.97 15.73 -2.90
N ARG A 496 -16.02 14.69 -2.07
CA ARG A 496 -14.82 14.15 -1.37
C ARG A 496 -13.78 13.63 -2.37
N SER A 497 -14.20 12.87 -3.39
CA SER A 497 -13.33 12.32 -4.44
C SER A 497 -12.73 13.40 -5.36
N ARG A 498 -13.38 14.56 -5.48
CA ARG A 498 -12.87 15.78 -6.13
C ARG A 498 -11.85 16.49 -5.25
N ALA A 499 -12.23 16.87 -4.02
CA ALA A 499 -11.36 17.58 -3.09
C ALA A 499 -10.05 16.84 -2.79
N LEU A 500 -10.09 15.50 -2.65
CA LEU A 500 -8.89 14.67 -2.52
C LEU A 500 -7.99 14.67 -3.77
N GLY A 501 -8.52 15.01 -4.94
CA GLY A 501 -7.79 15.10 -6.20
C GLY A 501 -7.08 16.44 -6.40
N GLU A 502 -7.37 17.48 -5.63
CA GLU A 502 -6.81 18.82 -5.93
C GLU A 502 -5.32 18.92 -5.57
N ALA A 503 -4.95 18.69 -4.31
CA ALA A 503 -3.55 18.69 -3.88
C ALA A 503 -3.38 17.93 -2.55
N SER A 504 -2.13 17.74 -2.12
CA SER A 504 -1.85 17.22 -0.78
C SER A 504 -2.31 18.20 0.30
N HIS A 505 -2.57 17.70 1.51
CA HIS A 505 -3.00 18.53 2.64
C HIS A 505 -2.05 19.71 2.94
N ALA A 506 -0.74 19.52 2.74
CA ALA A 506 0.25 20.59 2.92
C ALA A 506 0.15 21.66 1.82
N GLN A 507 -0.03 21.25 0.56
CA GLN A 507 -0.23 22.16 -0.57
C GLN A 507 -1.55 22.94 -0.45
N LEU A 508 -2.63 22.31 0.00
CA LEU A 508 -3.90 23.00 0.32
C LEU A 508 -3.72 24.01 1.47
N GLY A 509 -2.91 23.69 2.48
CA GLY A 509 -2.51 24.64 3.50
C GLY A 509 -1.76 25.86 2.92
N LEU A 510 -0.83 25.65 1.98
CA LEU A 510 -0.11 26.75 1.32
C LEU A 510 -1.02 27.66 0.48
N LEU A 511 -2.15 27.16 -0.04
CA LEU A 511 -3.18 28.01 -0.64
C LEU A 511 -3.88 28.86 0.43
N ALA A 512 -4.34 28.22 1.51
CA ALA A 512 -5.09 28.87 2.59
C ALA A 512 -4.27 29.97 3.31
N PHE A 513 -2.98 29.73 3.55
CA PHE A 513 -2.06 30.66 4.21
C PHE A 513 -1.19 31.45 3.18
N GLY A 514 -1.58 31.47 1.91
CA GLY A 514 -0.77 32.03 0.83
C GLY A 514 -0.49 33.54 0.98
N ASP A 515 -1.40 34.30 1.57
CA ASP A 515 -1.19 35.73 1.86
C ASP A 515 -0.19 35.99 2.98
N GLU A 516 -0.19 35.17 4.03
CA GLU A 516 0.82 35.23 5.09
C GLU A 516 2.21 34.94 4.53
N LEU A 517 2.32 33.93 3.66
CA LEU A 517 3.58 33.58 2.97
C LEU A 517 4.06 34.74 2.09
N ARG A 518 3.18 35.34 1.28
CA ARG A 518 3.48 36.52 0.45
C ARG A 518 3.91 37.73 1.29
N ASN A 519 3.23 38.00 2.39
CA ASN A 519 3.54 39.11 3.27
C ASN A 519 4.88 38.89 4.00
N HIS A 520 5.17 37.67 4.45
CA HIS A 520 6.47 37.32 5.01
C HIS A 520 7.60 37.47 3.96
N GLN A 521 7.38 37.05 2.72
CA GLN A 521 8.33 37.24 1.62
C GLN A 521 8.58 38.72 1.30
N LYS A 522 7.52 39.56 1.28
CA LYS A 522 7.64 41.02 1.13
C LYS A 522 8.44 41.65 2.28
N ASN A 523 8.18 41.23 3.52
CA ASN A 523 8.92 41.70 4.69
C ASN A 523 10.40 41.29 4.62
N LEU A 524 10.71 40.04 4.25
CA LEU A 524 12.08 39.59 4.01
C LEU A 524 12.77 40.37 2.88
N ALA A 525 12.05 40.69 1.80
CA ALA A 525 12.57 41.51 0.71
C ALA A 525 12.84 42.95 1.16
N SER A 526 11.98 43.54 2.00
CA SER A 526 12.17 44.87 2.61
C SER A 526 13.34 44.90 3.61
N ILE A 527 13.53 43.83 4.40
CA ILE A 527 14.70 43.68 5.28
C ILE A 527 15.98 43.53 4.44
N ARG A 528 15.93 42.77 3.34
CA ARG A 528 17.06 42.64 2.40
C ARG A 528 17.37 43.94 1.65
N SER A 529 16.37 44.74 1.26
CA SER A 529 16.62 46.02 0.60
C SER A 529 17.12 47.11 1.57
N SER A 530 16.66 47.11 2.82
CA SER A 530 17.18 48.01 3.86
C SER A 530 18.59 47.63 4.34
N THR A 531 18.95 46.34 4.35
CA THR A 531 20.35 45.90 4.54
C THR A 531 21.21 46.08 3.27
N ALA A 532 20.60 46.26 2.10
CA ALA A 532 21.25 46.61 0.84
C ALA A 532 21.24 48.13 0.56
N SER A 533 21.37 48.96 1.59
CA SER A 533 21.72 50.38 1.47
C SER A 533 23.19 50.55 1.03
N GLY A 534 23.53 49.95 -0.10
CA GLY A 534 24.89 49.78 -0.63
C GLY A 534 24.89 49.16 -2.04
N GLY A 535 24.24 49.82 -3.01
CA GLY A 535 24.33 49.49 -4.45
C GLY A 535 22.98 49.13 -5.11
N VAL A 536 22.64 49.85 -6.19
CA VAL A 536 21.34 49.80 -6.89
C VAL A 536 21.41 48.97 -8.19
N VAL A 537 20.24 48.71 -8.81
CA VAL A 537 19.95 48.25 -10.21
C VAL A 537 19.92 46.72 -10.42
N ASN A 538 18.90 46.06 -11.02
CA ASN A 538 17.46 46.36 -11.28
C ASN A 538 16.74 45.04 -11.67
N VAL A 539 15.41 44.91 -11.49
CA VAL A 539 14.59 43.85 -12.16
C VAL A 539 13.21 44.35 -12.60
N ILE A 540 13.07 44.52 -13.92
CA ILE A 540 11.92 44.30 -14.84
C ILE A 540 10.50 44.19 -14.23
N GLU A 541 9.61 45.11 -14.66
CA GLU A 541 8.15 45.06 -14.46
C GLU A 541 7.43 44.09 -15.42
N LYS A 542 6.23 43.63 -15.05
CA LYS A 542 5.31 42.89 -15.95
C LYS A 542 4.32 43.84 -16.64
N PRO A 543 3.81 43.50 -17.84
CA PRO A 543 2.97 44.38 -18.63
C PRO A 543 1.57 44.55 -18.02
N HIS A 544 1.01 45.76 -18.18
CA HIS A 544 -0.35 46.10 -17.79
C HIS A 544 -1.38 45.55 -18.78
N GLU A 545 -2.52 45.08 -18.27
CA GLU A 545 -3.73 44.90 -19.09
C GLU A 545 -4.31 46.29 -19.45
N GLY A 546 -4.42 46.56 -20.75
CA GLY A 546 -5.12 47.73 -21.28
C GLY A 546 -6.47 47.31 -21.86
N ARG A 547 -7.56 47.96 -21.41
CA ARG A 547 -8.93 47.79 -21.94
C ARG A 547 -9.36 49.09 -22.64
N THR A 548 -10.35 48.93 -23.52
CA THR A 548 -11.21 49.94 -24.20
C THR A 548 -10.72 50.66 -25.47
N GLU A 549 -11.49 50.43 -26.54
CA GLU A 549 -12.00 51.37 -27.55
C GLU A 549 -11.05 52.00 -28.59
N THR A 550 -11.08 51.44 -29.81
CA THR A 550 -11.97 51.92 -30.91
C THR A 550 -12.43 50.74 -31.76
#